data_AF-A0A0F2SHQ0-F1
#
_entry.id   AF-A0A0F2SHQ0-F1
#
_cell.length_a   1.000
_cell.length_b   1.000
_cell.length_c   1.000
_cell.angle_alpha   90.00
_cell.angle_beta   90.00
_cell.angle_gamma   90.00
#
_symmetry.space_group_name_H-M   'P 1'
#
loop_
_entity.id
_entity.type
_entity.pdbx_description
1 polymer ?
#
loop_
_entity_poly.entity_id
_entity_poly.type
_entity_poly.pdbx_seq_one_letter_code
_entity_poly.pdbx_strand_id
1 'polypeptide(L)'
;MKINITQKAMEFLHKAKKNEFYIELMILTQCCIPLATPPKVRKGSPRKPENFHRYNVNGITVYYDRNLIPKPEVTIDTEILGFSEGLIVTDWVIKY
;
A
#
# COMPACT_ATOMS: atom_id res chain seq x y z
N MET A 1 1.85 14.33 1.73
CA MET A 1 1.44 13.04 2.29
C MET A 1 2.61 12.43 3.03
N LYS A 2 2.40 11.95 4.25
CA LYS A 2 3.38 11.22 5.06
C LYS A 2 3.10 9.72 4.92
N ILE A 3 4.13 8.91 4.70
CA ILE A 3 4.00 7.46 4.60
C ILE A 3 4.90 6.85 5.66
N ASN A 4 4.29 6.20 6.65
CA ASN A 4 5.01 5.43 7.66
C ASN A 4 5.12 3.99 7.20
N ILE A 5 6.30 3.38 7.31
CA ILE A 5 6.52 1.97 7.03
C ILE A 5 6.98 1.35 8.34
N THR A 6 6.24 0.37 8.86
CA THR A 6 6.62 -0.28 10.11
C THR A 6 7.92 -1.08 9.95
N GLN A 7 8.58 -1.38 11.06
CA GLN A 7 9.77 -2.24 11.04
C GLN A 7 9.47 -3.61 10.43
N LYS A 8 8.30 -4.19 10.73
CA LYS A 8 7.86 -5.47 10.15
C LYS A 8 7.71 -5.39 8.63
N ALA A 9 7.13 -4.31 8.12
CA ALA A 9 7.02 -4.08 6.68
C ALA A 9 8.39 -3.91 6.01
N MET A 10 9.31 -3.18 6.65
CA MET A 10 10.68 -3.04 6.15
C MET A 10 11.42 -4.39 6.11
N GLU A 11 11.32 -5.18 7.18
CA GLU A 11 11.93 -6.52 7.25
C GLU A 11 11.34 -7.47 6.19
N PHE A 12 10.02 -7.42 5.98
CA PHE A 12 9.34 -8.21 4.96
C PHE A 12 9.81 -7.85 3.54
N LEU A 13 9.91 -6.55 3.23
CA LEU A 13 10.42 -6.06 1.96
C LEU A 13 11.89 -6.46 1.75
N HIS A 14 12.71 -6.35 2.79
CA HIS A 14 14.12 -6.74 2.75
C HIS A 14 14.28 -8.26 2.51
N LYS A 15 13.53 -9.11 3.23
CA LYS A 15 13.49 -10.57 3.02
C LYS A 15 13.09 -10.91 1.58
N ALA A 16 12.15 -10.15 1.01
CA ALA A 16 11.71 -10.31 -0.37
C ALA A 16 12.69 -9.72 -1.41
N LYS A 17 13.78 -9.07 -0.99
CA LYS A 17 14.73 -8.32 -1.83
C LYS A 17 14.01 -7.28 -2.72
N LYS A 18 13.04 -6.57 -2.14
CA LYS A 18 12.27 -5.52 -2.82
C LYS A 18 12.47 -4.19 -2.11
N ASN A 19 12.82 -3.17 -2.89
CA ASN A 19 12.99 -1.79 -2.40
C ASN A 19 11.89 -0.87 -2.96
N GLU A 20 10.81 -1.46 -3.46
CA GLU A 20 9.67 -0.74 -4.02
C GLU A 20 8.38 -1.50 -3.78
N PHE A 21 7.30 -0.75 -3.61
CA PHE A 21 5.93 -1.26 -3.53
C PHE A 21 4.95 -0.20 -4.01
N TYR A 22 3.73 -0.63 -4.31
CA TYR A 22 2.67 0.25 -4.75
C TYR A 22 1.36 -0.02 -4.01
N ILE A 23 0.61 1.05 -3.82
CA ILE A 23 -0.70 1.10 -3.17
C ILE A 23 -1.71 1.41 -4.28
N GLU A 24 -2.57 0.45 -4.60
CA GLU A 24 -3.57 0.55 -5.66
C GLU A 24 -4.99 0.44 -5.13
N LEU A 25 -5.92 1.07 -5.83
CA LEU A 25 -7.34 0.89 -5.54
C LEU A 25 -7.74 -0.58 -5.75
N MET A 26 -8.44 -1.15 -4.77
CA MET A 26 -9.01 -2.47 -4.91
C MET A 26 -10.32 -2.37 -5.71
N ILE A 27 -10.25 -2.60 -7.02
CA ILE A 27 -11.44 -2.65 -7.88
C ILE A 27 -12.06 -4.04 -7.77
N LEU A 28 -13.08 -4.19 -6.91
CA LEU A 28 -13.87 -5.41 -6.81
C LEU A 28 -15.08 -5.30 -7.72
N THR A 29 -15.13 -6.14 -8.75
CA THR A 29 -16.14 -6.06 -9.82
C THR A 29 -17.54 -6.57 -9.43
N GLN A 30 -17.73 -7.17 -8.24
CA GLN A 30 -18.96 -7.94 -7.96
C GLN A 30 -19.52 -7.94 -6.52
N CYS A 31 -19.17 -7.04 -5.59
CA CYS A 31 -19.85 -7.08 -4.29
C CYS A 31 -20.08 -5.72 -3.64
N CYS A 32 -21.23 -5.63 -2.96
CA CYS A 32 -21.73 -4.58 -2.09
C CYS A 32 -20.81 -4.34 -0.87
N ILE A 33 -19.54 -3.98 -1.10
CA ILE A 33 -18.60 -3.60 -0.06
C ILE A 33 -18.55 -2.07 -0.01
N PRO A 34 -18.70 -1.45 1.17
CA PRO A 34 -18.69 -0.01 1.30
C PRO A 34 -17.41 0.62 0.73
N LEU A 35 -17.52 1.88 0.30
CA LEU A 35 -16.42 2.74 -0.20
C LEU A 35 -15.15 2.74 0.69
N ALA A 36 -15.24 2.25 1.92
CA ALA A 36 -14.18 2.15 2.92
C ALA A 36 -13.23 0.94 2.77
N THR A 37 -13.29 0.20 1.66
CA THR A 37 -12.35 -0.94 1.47
C THR A 37 -10.91 -0.43 1.44
N PRO A 38 -10.00 -0.99 2.26
CA PRO A 38 -8.59 -0.65 2.23
C PRO A 38 -7.98 -0.90 0.84
N PRO A 39 -7.07 -0.04 0.38
CA PRO A 39 -6.36 -0.25 -0.87
C PRO A 39 -5.45 -1.47 -0.73
N LYS A 40 -5.11 -2.07 -1.87
CA LYS A 40 -4.19 -3.19 -1.90
C LYS A 40 -2.76 -2.68 -1.97
N VAL A 41 -1.88 -3.27 -1.17
CA VAL A 41 -0.44 -2.99 -1.23
C VAL A 41 0.28 -4.17 -1.88
N ARG A 42 1.08 -3.90 -2.92
CA ARG A 42 1.82 -4.93 -3.65
C ARG A 42 3.29 -4.58 -3.76
N LYS A 43 4.14 -5.59 -3.64
CA LYS A 43 5.59 -5.47 -3.81
C LYS A 43 5.96 -5.23 -5.27
N GLY A 44 7.02 -4.47 -5.50
CA GLY A 44 7.53 -4.14 -6.84
C GLY A 44 7.04 -2.79 -7.35
N SER A 45 7.33 -2.53 -8.62
CA SER A 45 6.80 -1.40 -9.38
C SER A 45 5.46 -1.77 -10.02
N PRO A 46 4.52 -0.81 -10.13
CA PRO A 46 3.29 -1.02 -10.87
C PRO A 46 3.60 -1.09 -12.37
N ARG A 47 2.71 -1.72 -13.16
CA ARG A 47 2.87 -1.84 -14.62
C ARG A 47 2.87 -0.49 -15.35
N LYS A 48 2.19 0.51 -14.79
CA LYS A 48 2.05 1.87 -15.33
C LYS A 48 2.39 2.91 -14.25
N PRO A 49 3.68 3.12 -13.92
CA PRO A 49 4.11 4.03 -12.84
C PRO A 49 3.62 5.47 -13.01
N GLU A 50 3.33 5.90 -14.24
CA GLU A 50 2.79 7.22 -14.58
C GLU A 50 1.42 7.49 -13.95
N ASN A 51 0.65 6.45 -13.63
CA ASN A 51 -0.66 6.57 -12.97
C ASN A 51 -0.55 6.73 -11.45
N PHE A 52 0.66 6.80 -10.91
CA PHE A 52 0.92 6.86 -9.48
C PHE A 52 1.64 8.17 -9.12
N HIS A 53 1.45 8.63 -7.90
CA HIS A 53 2.35 9.55 -7.22
C HIS A 53 3.53 8.75 -6.67
N ARG A 54 4.75 9.20 -6.94
CA ARG A 54 5.97 8.54 -6.48
C ARG A 54 6.52 9.25 -5.25
N TYR A 55 6.77 8.47 -4.20
CA TYR A 55 7.40 8.92 -2.97
C TYR A 55 8.66 8.09 -2.70
N ASN A 56 9.63 8.68 -2.00
CA ASN A 56 10.77 7.96 -1.47
C ASN A 56 10.74 8.05 0.05
N VAL A 57 10.74 6.91 0.72
CA VAL A 57 10.73 6.83 2.18
C VAL A 57 11.78 5.83 2.62
N ASN A 58 12.80 6.31 3.34
CA ASN A 58 13.90 5.48 3.84
C ASN A 58 14.57 4.63 2.75
N GLY A 59 14.72 5.17 1.54
CA GLY A 59 15.29 4.46 0.39
C GLY A 59 14.33 3.49 -0.32
N ILE A 60 13.09 3.35 0.16
CA ILE A 60 12.04 2.54 -0.47
C ILE A 60 11.20 3.44 -1.39
N THR A 61 11.02 3.02 -2.64
CA THR A 61 10.14 3.73 -3.57
C THR A 61 8.70 3.30 -3.37
N VAL A 62 7.82 4.25 -3.06
CA VAL A 62 6.40 4.00 -2.86
C VAL A 62 5.62 4.65 -3.99
N TYR A 63 4.82 3.84 -4.70
CA TYR A 63 3.89 4.33 -5.72
C TYR A 63 2.48 4.37 -5.13
N TYR A 64 1.85 5.53 -5.11
CA TYR A 64 0.49 5.72 -4.59
C TYR A 64 -0.46 6.06 -5.73
N ASP A 65 -1.48 5.24 -5.97
CA ASP A 65 -2.41 5.40 -7.10
C ASP A 65 -3.08 6.78 -7.05
N ARG A 66 -3.03 7.51 -8.17
CA ARG A 66 -3.62 8.86 -8.28
C ARG A 66 -5.13 8.87 -8.12
N ASN A 67 -5.79 7.72 -8.29
CA ASN A 67 -7.23 7.58 -8.12
C ASN A 67 -7.65 7.26 -6.68
N LEU A 68 -6.69 7.04 -5.76
CA LEU A 68 -7.00 6.85 -4.35
C LEU A 68 -7.33 8.19 -3.67
N ILE A 69 -8.23 8.13 -2.69
CA ILE A 69 -8.56 9.29 -1.86
C ILE A 69 -7.28 9.79 -1.18
N PRO A 70 -6.84 11.04 -1.43
CA PRO A 70 -5.61 11.54 -0.87
C PRO A 70 -5.72 11.61 0.65
N LYS A 71 -4.82 10.90 1.33
CA LYS A 71 -4.69 10.96 2.79
C LYS A 71 -3.47 11.79 3.20
N PRO A 72 -3.56 12.56 4.30
CA PRO A 72 -2.41 13.29 4.80
C PRO A 72 -1.31 12.33 5.30
N GLU A 73 -1.71 11.18 5.85
CA GLU A 73 -0.85 10.15 6.42
C GLU A 73 -1.39 8.75 6.10
N VAL A 74 -0.50 7.80 5.83
CA VAL A 74 -0.80 6.36 5.73
C VAL A 74 0.30 5.54 6.39
N THR A 75 -0.08 4.39 6.93
CA THR A 75 0.81 3.47 7.63
C THR A 75 0.77 2.11 6.94
N ILE A 76 1.95 1.68 6.48
CA ILE A 76 2.16 0.40 5.80
C ILE A 76 2.73 -0.59 6.81
N ASP A 77 2.01 -1.68 7.02
CA ASP A 77 2.41 -2.77 7.89
C ASP A 77 2.37 -4.10 7.14
N THR A 78 2.82 -5.15 7.80
CA THR A 78 2.74 -6.53 7.33
C THR A 78 1.59 -7.27 8.00
N GLU A 79 0.79 -7.97 7.21
CA GLU A 79 -0.22 -8.93 7.69
C GLU A 79 0.21 -10.36 7.37
N ILE A 80 -0.06 -11.27 8.29
CA ILE A 80 0.18 -12.71 8.14
C ILE A 80 -1.19 -13.40 8.03
N LEU A 81 -1.49 -13.94 6.85
CA LEU A 81 -2.68 -14.72 6.55
C LEU A 81 -2.26 -16.17 6.26
N GLY A 82 -2.26 -17.00 7.31
CA GLY A 82 -1.83 -18.39 7.25
C GLY A 82 -0.36 -18.52 6.86
N PHE A 83 -0.07 -19.18 5.73
CA PHE A 83 1.28 -19.32 5.17
C PHE A 83 1.70 -18.16 4.27
N SER A 84 0.83 -17.17 4.08
CA SER A 84 1.09 -16.02 3.23
C SER A 84 1.29 -14.76 4.05
N GLU A 85 2.33 -14.00 3.71
CA GLU A 85 2.65 -12.71 4.32
C GLU A 85 2.50 -11.63 3.24
N GLY A 86 1.87 -10.51 3.59
CA GLY A 86 1.54 -9.43 2.67
C GLY A 86 1.67 -8.05 3.30
N LEU A 87 1.71 -7.00 2.48
CA LEU A 87 1.66 -5.63 2.96
C LEU A 87 0.21 -5.14 2.99
N ILE A 88 -0.13 -4.34 3.99
CA ILE A 88 -1.45 -3.73 4.16
C ILE A 88 -1.33 -2.27 4.59
N VAL A 89 -2.41 -1.50 4.38
CA VAL A 89 -2.57 -0.17 4.99
C VAL A 89 -3.42 -0.31 6.25
N THR A 90 -2.86 0.00 7.42
CA THR A 90 -3.51 -0.27 8.72
C THR A 90 -4.42 0.86 9.20
N ASP A 91 -4.17 2.09 8.77
CA ASP A 91 -4.88 3.31 9.18
C ASP A 91 -5.91 3.78 8.13
N TRP A 92 -6.40 2.86 7.32
CA TRP A 92 -7.37 3.17 6.26
C TRP A 92 -8.79 3.31 6.79
N VAL A 93 -9.07 4.46 7.41
CA VAL A 93 -10.43 4.86 7.84
C VAL A 93 -10.92 6.02 6.97
N ILE A 94 -12.06 5.89 6.31
CA ILE A 94 -12.72 7.01 5.63
C ILE A 94 -13.57 7.75 6.67
N LYS A 95 -13.19 8.97 7.04
CA LYS A 95 -14.03 9.87 7.84
C LYS A 95 -14.93 10.64 6.88
N TYR A 96 -16.24 10.55 7.08
CA TYR A 96 -17.26 11.35 6.40
C TYR A 96 -17.41 12.72 7.06
#